data_AF-A0AB39QTM5-F1
#
_entry.id   AF-A0AB39QTM5-F1
#
_cell.length_a   1.000
_cell.length_b   1.000
_cell.length_c   1.000
_cell.angle_alpha   90.00
_cell.angle_beta   90.00
_cell.angle_gamma   90.00
#
_symmetry.space_group_name_H-M   'P 1'
#
loop_
_entity.id
_entity.type
_entity.pdbx_description
1 polymer ?
#
loop_
_entity_poly.entity_id
_entity_poly.type
_entity_poly.pdbx_seq_one_letter_code
_entity_poly.pdbx_strand_id
1 'polypeptide(L)'
;MHRSRPAVGLSLAVMVMAGVMSGWGTGRAAADPGPDRTLYVEAYSPVCNDSGTGTESRPFCTVQAAADVVEPGDTVRILGDYSLSPRPGSPPPT
;
A
#
# COMPACT_ATOMS: atom_id res chain seq x y z
N MET A 1 -26.84 43.51 51.79
CA MET A 1 -25.52 42.90 51.50
C MET A 1 -25.60 42.25 50.13
N HIS A 2 -24.66 42.60 49.25
CA HIS A 2 -24.64 42.31 47.82
C HIS A 2 -24.65 40.81 47.50
N ARG A 3 -25.55 40.38 46.60
CA ARG A 3 -25.33 39.19 45.79
C ARG A 3 -25.65 39.48 44.33
N SER A 4 -24.58 39.60 43.55
CA SER A 4 -24.52 39.67 42.10
C SER A 4 -25.24 38.45 41.49
N ARG A 5 -25.88 38.54 40.31
CA ARG A 5 -25.24 38.67 38.99
C ARG A 5 -26.27 39.13 37.92
N PRO A 6 -25.95 40.14 37.08
CA PRO A 6 -26.82 40.60 36.00
C PRO A 6 -26.82 39.66 34.78
N ALA A 7 -27.87 39.85 33.99
CA ALA A 7 -28.48 38.96 33.02
C ALA A 7 -27.94 39.08 31.58
N VAL A 8 -28.07 37.98 30.83
CA VAL A 8 -28.67 37.84 29.48
C VAL A 8 -28.32 38.84 28.37
N GLY A 9 -27.93 38.31 27.20
CA GLY A 9 -28.18 38.89 25.86
C GLY A 9 -27.17 38.43 24.80
N LEU A 10 -27.55 37.55 23.85
CA LEU A 10 -27.87 37.87 22.42
C LEU A 10 -26.69 38.52 21.64
N SER A 11 -26.26 38.15 20.43
CA SER A 11 -26.78 37.28 19.36
C SER A 11 -25.75 37.24 18.20
N LEU A 12 -25.71 36.12 17.47
CA LEU A 12 -25.55 35.90 16.01
C LEU A 12 -24.59 36.74 15.10
N ALA A 13 -24.07 36.00 14.10
CA ALA A 13 -23.51 36.40 12.80
C ALA A 13 -21.96 36.40 12.74
N VAL A 14 -21.25 35.79 11.79
CA VAL A 14 -21.51 35.52 10.37
C VAL A 14 -20.73 34.25 9.95
N MET A 15 -21.39 33.31 9.26
CA MET A 15 -20.72 32.27 8.46
C MET A 15 -20.02 32.95 7.27
N VAL A 16 -18.69 32.91 7.20
CA VAL A 16 -17.98 33.14 5.94
C VAL A 16 -17.82 31.79 5.25
N MET A 17 -18.76 31.51 4.35
CA MET A 17 -18.63 30.51 3.29
C MET A 17 -17.45 30.91 2.39
N ALA A 18 -16.25 30.39 2.68
CA ALA A 18 -15.08 30.52 1.81
C ALA A 18 -14.27 29.22 1.85
N GLY A 19 -14.79 28.18 1.22
CA GLY A 19 -14.07 26.91 1.05
C GLY A 19 -14.55 26.06 -0.13
N VAL A 20 -15.55 26.51 -0.90
CA VAL A 20 -16.03 25.80 -2.11
C VAL A 20 -15.17 26.10 -3.34
N MET A 21 -13.86 26.14 -3.14
CA MET A 21 -12.83 26.26 -4.18
C MET A 21 -11.70 25.23 -3.96
N SER A 22 -12.00 24.06 -3.39
CA SER A 22 -11.16 22.86 -3.55
C SER A 22 -11.33 22.29 -4.96
N GLY A 23 -11.17 23.15 -5.97
CA GLY A 23 -11.17 22.79 -7.37
C GLY A 23 -10.14 21.71 -7.61
N TRP A 24 -10.63 20.59 -8.13
CA TRP A 24 -10.02 19.80 -9.19
C TRP A 24 -8.52 20.03 -9.39
N GLY A 25 -7.70 19.23 -8.72
CA GLY A 25 -6.26 19.30 -8.94
C GLY A 25 -5.41 18.64 -7.88
N THR A 26 -5.84 17.55 -7.23
CA THR A 26 -4.84 16.60 -6.76
C THR A 26 -4.29 15.91 -8.00
N GLY A 27 -3.33 16.56 -8.66
CA GLY A 27 -2.47 15.85 -9.60
C GLY A 27 -2.07 14.55 -8.94
N ARG A 28 -2.25 13.42 -9.64
CA ARG A 28 -1.66 12.17 -9.19
C ARG A 28 -0.19 12.49 -8.98
N ALA A 29 0.27 12.47 -7.73
CA ALA A 29 1.69 12.41 -7.47
C ALA A 29 2.14 11.09 -8.08
N ALA A 30 2.59 11.15 -9.32
CA ALA A 30 3.35 10.07 -9.90
C ALA A 30 4.69 10.14 -9.17
N ALA A 31 4.96 9.14 -8.34
CA ALA A 31 6.32 8.95 -7.91
C ALA A 31 7.18 8.74 -9.17
N ASP A 32 8.35 9.36 -9.19
CA ASP A 32 9.34 9.15 -10.23
C ASP A 32 9.56 7.63 -10.36
N PRO A 33 9.36 7.01 -11.53
CA PRO A 33 9.66 5.60 -11.68
C PRO A 33 11.14 5.43 -11.32
N GLY A 34 11.38 4.71 -10.23
CA GLY A 34 12.71 4.26 -9.86
C GLY A 34 13.31 3.44 -11.00
N PRO A 35 14.58 3.02 -10.87
CA PRO A 35 15.15 2.10 -11.86
C PRO A 35 14.20 0.89 -11.99
N ASP A 36 13.68 0.60 -13.18
CA ASP A 36 12.76 -0.51 -13.45
C ASP A 36 13.37 -1.87 -13.04
N ARG A 37 13.38 -2.16 -11.73
CA ARG A 37 14.02 -3.33 -11.16
C ARG A 37 12.99 -4.40 -10.92
N THR A 38 13.40 -5.64 -11.18
CA THR A 38 12.60 -6.81 -10.88
C THR A 38 13.10 -7.42 -9.58
N LEU A 39 12.25 -7.46 -8.56
CA LEU A 39 12.47 -8.17 -7.32
C LEU A 39 11.82 -9.55 -7.37
N TYR A 40 12.45 -10.52 -6.73
CA TYR A 40 12.06 -11.92 -6.80
C TYR A 40 11.67 -12.42 -5.42
N VAL A 41 10.56 -13.15 -5.35
CA VAL A 41 10.10 -13.81 -4.13
C VAL A 41 9.92 -15.29 -4.42
N GLU A 42 10.53 -16.17 -3.64
CA GLU A 42 10.41 -17.63 -3.80
C GLU A 42 10.48 -18.31 -2.42
N ALA A 43 9.32 -18.49 -1.81
CA ALA A 43 9.20 -18.93 -0.41
C ALA A 43 9.80 -20.32 -0.11
N TYR A 44 9.86 -21.17 -1.13
CA TYR A 44 10.35 -22.55 -0.99
C TYR A 44 11.78 -22.73 -1.48
N SER A 45 12.44 -21.65 -1.92
CA SER A 45 13.84 -21.70 -2.35
C SER A 45 14.77 -21.83 -1.15
N PRO A 46 15.70 -22.79 -1.13
CA PRO A 46 16.65 -22.96 -0.02
C PRO A 46 17.66 -21.80 0.10
N VAL A 47 17.77 -20.97 -0.94
CA VAL A 47 18.69 -19.82 -1.00
C VAL A 47 18.00 -18.47 -0.75
N CYS A 48 16.70 -18.48 -0.42
CA CYS A 48 15.97 -17.25 -0.16
C CYS A 48 16.51 -16.51 1.07
N ASN A 49 16.40 -15.17 1.09
CA ASN A 49 16.78 -14.35 2.24
C ASN A 49 15.96 -13.06 2.30
N ASP A 50 15.16 -12.89 3.37
CA ASP A 50 14.35 -11.68 3.62
C ASP A 50 15.17 -10.43 3.96
N SER A 51 16.42 -10.59 4.38
CA SER A 51 17.38 -9.48 4.57
C SER A 51 18.24 -9.21 3.34
N GLY A 52 18.02 -9.95 2.25
CA GLY A 52 18.78 -9.84 1.00
C GLY A 52 18.30 -8.71 0.10
N THR A 53 18.77 -8.72 -1.15
CA THR A 53 18.40 -7.72 -2.17
C THR A 53 17.28 -8.18 -3.11
N GLY A 54 16.78 -9.41 -2.96
CA GLY A 54 15.66 -9.92 -3.79
C GLY A 54 16.00 -10.15 -5.26
N THR A 55 17.22 -10.56 -5.57
CA THR A 55 17.63 -10.89 -6.96
C THR A 55 17.16 -12.28 -7.37
N GLU A 56 17.17 -12.59 -8.66
CA GLU A 56 16.86 -13.94 -9.16
C GLU A 56 17.73 -15.04 -8.53
N SER A 57 19.00 -14.76 -8.26
CA SER A 57 19.94 -15.73 -7.65
C SER A 57 19.73 -15.93 -6.14
N ARG A 58 19.11 -14.95 -5.47
CA ARG A 58 18.83 -14.91 -4.03
C ARG A 58 17.54 -14.13 -3.80
N PRO A 59 16.38 -14.78 -4.00
CA PRO A 59 15.09 -14.13 -3.86
C PRO A 59 14.76 -13.85 -2.39
N PHE A 60 13.76 -13.03 -2.13
CA PHE A 60 13.13 -12.92 -0.82
C PHE A 60 12.36 -14.20 -0.50
N CYS A 61 12.28 -14.56 0.78
CA CYS A 61 11.46 -15.69 1.25
C CYS A 61 9.98 -15.28 1.35
N THR A 62 9.71 -14.01 1.66
CA THR A 62 8.34 -13.51 1.87
C THR A 62 8.01 -12.34 0.95
N VAL A 63 6.72 -12.22 0.64
CA VAL A 63 6.20 -11.08 -0.14
C VAL A 63 6.32 -9.79 0.65
N GLN A 64 6.23 -9.83 1.99
CA GLN A 64 6.35 -8.64 2.83
C GLN A 64 7.76 -8.06 2.76
N ALA A 65 8.82 -8.88 2.81
CA ALA A 65 10.19 -8.40 2.66
C ALA A 65 10.42 -7.68 1.33
N ALA A 66 9.82 -8.16 0.23
CA ALA A 66 9.83 -7.45 -1.04
C ALA A 66 9.01 -6.14 -0.96
N ALA A 67 7.82 -6.17 -0.37
CA ALA A 67 6.92 -5.01 -0.24
C ALA A 67 7.52 -3.86 0.60
N ASP A 68 8.40 -4.17 1.55
CA ASP A 68 9.07 -3.18 2.38
C ASP A 68 10.16 -2.41 1.63
N VAL A 69 10.71 -2.97 0.53
CA VAL A 69 11.83 -2.37 -0.22
C VAL A 69 11.44 -1.85 -1.59
N VAL A 70 10.30 -2.25 -2.17
CA VAL A 70 9.86 -1.81 -3.50
C VAL A 70 9.77 -0.30 -3.59
N GLU A 71 10.16 0.20 -4.75
CA GLU A 71 10.01 1.59 -5.16
C GLU A 71 8.98 1.65 -6.30
N PRO A 72 8.33 2.82 -6.51
CA PRO A 72 7.42 2.99 -7.62
C PRO A 72 8.10 2.73 -8.96
N GLY A 73 7.48 1.94 -9.84
CA GLY A 73 8.06 1.49 -11.11
C GLY A 73 8.61 0.05 -11.05
N ASP A 74 8.90 -0.47 -9.86
CA ASP A 74 9.39 -1.83 -9.70
C ASP A 74 8.37 -2.90 -10.10
N THR A 75 8.90 -4.06 -10.46
CA THR A 75 8.12 -5.28 -10.64
C THR A 75 8.52 -6.31 -9.59
N VAL A 76 7.54 -6.89 -8.89
CA VAL A 76 7.78 -8.04 -7.99
C VAL A 76 7.31 -9.32 -8.68
N ARG A 77 8.23 -10.25 -8.91
CA ARG A 77 7.98 -11.56 -9.51
C ARG A 77 7.92 -12.61 -8.41
N ILE A 78 6.71 -13.13 -8.16
CA ILE A 78 6.49 -14.20 -7.18
C ILE A 78 6.60 -15.54 -7.91
N LEU A 79 7.59 -16.32 -7.51
CA LEU A 79 7.85 -17.67 -7.97
C LEU A 79 7.24 -18.65 -6.97
N GLY A 80 6.58 -19.67 -7.49
CA GLY A 80 6.04 -20.74 -6.68
C GLY A 80 5.44 -21.82 -7.57
N ASP A 81 5.49 -23.05 -7.06
CA ASP A 81 4.77 -24.15 -7.66
C ASP A 81 3.30 -24.03 -7.29
N TYR A 82 2.56 -23.26 -8.09
CA TYR A 82 1.09 -23.28 -8.03
C TYR A 82 0.55 -24.52 -8.73
N SER A 83 1.29 -25.65 -8.76
CA SER A 83 0.85 -26.89 -9.39
C SER A 83 -0.57 -27.13 -8.93
N LEU A 84 -1.49 -26.86 -9.85
CA LEU A 84 -2.89 -26.70 -9.50
C LEU A 84 -3.24 -28.03 -8.88
N SER A 85 -3.55 -28.03 -7.59
CA SER A 85 -4.27 -29.14 -6.98
C SER A 85 -5.34 -29.49 -8.01
N PRO A 86 -5.36 -30.71 -8.58
CA PRO A 86 -6.26 -31.01 -9.68
C PRO A 86 -7.64 -30.54 -9.24
N ARG A 87 -8.35 -29.78 -10.08
CA ARG A 87 -9.73 -29.38 -9.75
C ARG A 87 -10.41 -30.63 -9.21
N PRO A 88 -11.03 -30.61 -8.01
CA PRO A 88 -11.65 -31.81 -7.45
C PRO A 88 -12.56 -32.43 -8.52
N GLY A 89 -12.21 -33.63 -9.00
CA GLY A 89 -12.89 -34.29 -10.12
C GLY A 89 -12.15 -34.34 -11.48
N SER A 90 -10.89 -33.93 -11.56
CA SER A 90 -10.09 -34.16 -12.79
C SER A 90 -9.66 -35.64 -12.85
N PRO A 91 -9.96 -36.39 -13.93
CA PRO A 91 -9.48 -37.76 -14.07
C PRO A 91 -7.95 -37.79 -14.17
N PRO A 92 -7.28 -38.85 -13.67
CA PRO A 92 -5.83 -38.98 -13.78
C PRO A 92 -5.41 -39.03 -15.26
N PRO A 93 -4.25 -38.45 -15.62
CA PRO A 93 -3.72 -38.58 -16.96
C PRO A 93 -3.44 -40.06 -17.26
N THR A 94 -3.89 -40.52 -18.43
CA THR A 94 -3.70 -41.88 -18.96
C THR A 94 -2.28 -42.10 -19.47
#